data_AF-A0A2D6ESS2-F1
#
_entry.id   AF-A0A2D6ESS2-F1
#
_cell.length_a   1.000
_cell.length_b   1.000
_cell.length_c   1.000
_cell.angle_alpha   90.00
_cell.angle_beta   90.00
_cell.angle_gamma   90.00
#
_symmetry.space_group_name_H-M   'P 1'
#
loop_
_entity.id
_entity.type
_entity.pdbx_description
1 polymer ?
#
loop_
_entity_poly.entity_id
_entity_poly.type
_entity_poly.pdbx_seq_one_letter_code
_entity_poly.pdbx_strand_id
1 'polypeptide(L)'
;MKKLLGILVLCLLFLVFCNTTFAGTQQNNENGKTASSYEDAVSKWKSHKDVATWLNNNFSFDKNRQEQIRKLLKMQGPSGILVRNPASLYEDNHNGYCGDSANFAIKSLNKIDPSYNARWVFILNDKGFPNHWVAAFDHDGKLYIMDYGTGRKWEQMQGVHGPYNSLDEYR
;
A
#
# COMPACT_ATOMS: atom_id res chain seq x y z
N MET A 1 -31.16 -19.39 58.68
CA MET A 1 -29.72 -19.11 58.89
C MET A 1 -29.20 -18.37 57.64
N LYS A 2 -29.32 -17.04 57.60
CA LYS A 2 -28.17 -16.09 57.61
C LYS A 2 -26.94 -16.59 56.85
N LYS A 3 -26.68 -16.02 55.67
CA LYS A 3 -25.53 -15.14 55.42
C LYS A 3 -25.68 -14.40 54.08
N LEU A 4 -25.88 -13.08 54.20
CA LEU A 4 -25.55 -12.07 53.20
C LEU A 4 -24.03 -12.12 52.95
N LEU A 5 -23.62 -12.01 51.68
CA LEU A 5 -22.34 -11.50 51.21
C LEU A 5 -22.66 -10.98 49.80
N GLY A 6 -22.83 -9.70 49.55
CA GLY A 6 -21.90 -8.61 49.80
C GLY A 6 -21.51 -8.06 48.43
N ILE A 7 -22.40 -7.24 47.84
CA ILE A 7 -22.14 -6.51 46.59
C ILE A 7 -21.09 -5.45 46.92
N LEU A 8 -19.86 -5.67 46.47
CA LEU A 8 -18.83 -4.64 46.53
C LEU A 8 -18.98 -3.77 45.27
N VAL A 9 -19.74 -2.69 45.40
CA VAL A 9 -19.73 -1.58 44.44
C VAL A 9 -18.39 -0.86 44.60
N LEU A 10 -17.43 -1.19 43.74
CA LEU A 10 -16.17 -0.45 43.67
C LEU A 10 -16.35 0.72 42.70
N CYS A 11 -16.84 1.84 43.23
CA CYS A 11 -16.76 3.15 42.58
C CYS A 11 -15.28 3.56 42.51
N LEU A 12 -14.62 3.27 41.39
CA LEU A 12 -13.30 3.81 41.07
C LEU A 12 -13.44 4.92 40.02
N LEU A 13 -13.44 6.13 40.57
CA LEU A 13 -13.04 7.42 40.03
C LEU A 13 -12.52 7.43 38.58
N PHE A 14 -13.19 8.26 37.78
CA PHE A 14 -12.70 8.86 36.55
C PHE A 14 -11.25 9.36 36.72
N LEU A 15 -10.31 8.74 36.01
CA LEU A 15 -9.07 9.38 35.60
C LEU A 15 -9.17 9.68 34.11
N VAL A 16 -9.56 10.93 33.84
CA VAL A 16 -9.36 11.60 32.55
C VAL A 16 -7.86 11.66 32.32
N PHE A 17 -7.32 10.74 31.50
CA PHE A 17 -6.01 10.96 30.92
C PHE A 17 -6.17 11.92 29.75
N CYS A 18 -5.75 13.16 29.99
CA CYS A 18 -5.54 14.17 28.98
C CYS A 18 -4.68 13.64 27.84
N ASN A 19 -5.08 14.04 26.63
CA ASN A 19 -4.37 13.88 25.37
C ASN A 19 -2.85 14.09 25.50
N THR A 20 -2.08 13.09 25.08
CA THR A 20 -0.76 13.35 24.51
C THR A 20 -0.83 13.06 23.03
N THR A 21 -1.20 14.10 22.27
CA THR A 21 -0.82 14.19 20.86
C THR A 21 0.69 14.07 20.80
N PHE A 22 1.18 12.92 20.33
CA PHE A 22 2.57 12.74 19.93
C PHE A 22 2.78 13.62 18.70
N ALA A 23 3.18 14.87 18.92
CA ALA A 23 3.75 15.70 17.87
C ALA A 23 5.06 15.05 17.47
N GLY A 24 5.06 14.35 16.33
CA GLY A 24 6.28 13.81 15.75
C GLY A 24 7.27 14.95 15.52
N THR A 25 8.36 14.92 16.28
CA THR A 25 9.48 15.84 16.09
C THR A 25 10.07 15.59 14.71
N GLN A 26 9.92 16.54 13.79
CA GLN A 26 10.65 16.54 12.53
C GLN A 26 12.15 16.61 12.84
N GLN A 27 12.90 15.57 12.49
CA GLN A 27 14.36 15.63 12.50
C GLN A 27 14.79 16.51 11.33
N ASN A 28 15.21 17.73 11.66
CA ASN A 28 15.82 18.66 10.73
C ASN A 28 17.26 18.22 10.47
N ASN A 29 17.50 17.59 9.32
CA ASN A 29 18.86 17.46 8.79
C ASN A 29 19.30 18.82 8.22
N GLU A 30 20.54 19.22 8.49
CA GLU A 30 21.16 20.55 8.23
C GLU A 30 21.27 20.97 6.75
N ASN A 31 20.51 20.33 5.86
CA ASN A 31 20.33 20.70 4.46
C ASN A 31 18.86 20.98 4.11
N GLY A 32 18.10 21.61 5.02
CA GLY A 32 16.88 22.40 4.74
C GLY A 32 15.72 21.77 3.96
N LYS A 33 15.82 20.50 3.56
CA LYS A 33 14.80 19.74 2.85
C LYS A 33 14.35 18.65 3.81
N THR A 34 13.36 18.97 4.63
CA THR A 34 12.58 17.93 5.29
C THR A 34 12.02 17.03 4.18
N ALA A 35 12.43 15.76 4.16
CA ALA A 35 11.76 14.80 3.30
C ALA A 35 10.29 14.81 3.71
N SER A 36 9.39 15.16 2.78
CA SER A 36 7.96 15.18 3.07
C SER A 36 7.53 13.77 3.48
N SER A 37 6.73 13.63 4.54
CA SER A 37 6.17 12.32 4.88
C SER A 37 5.28 11.79 3.75
N TYR A 38 5.00 10.48 3.75
CA TYR A 38 4.03 9.87 2.84
C TYR A 38 2.65 10.55 2.94
N GLU A 39 2.19 10.85 4.15
CA GLU A 39 0.90 11.51 4.37
C GLU A 39 0.88 12.94 3.82
N ASP A 40 1.98 13.69 4.00
CA ASP A 40 2.12 15.03 3.43
C ASP A 40 2.19 15.00 1.89
N ALA A 41 2.80 13.96 1.32
CA ALA A 41 2.89 13.79 -0.12
C ALA A 41 1.52 13.45 -0.73
N VAL A 42 0.83 12.45 -0.18
CA VAL A 42 -0.48 12.00 -0.68
C VAL A 42 -1.55 13.08 -0.52
N SER A 43 -1.52 13.90 0.54
CA SER A 43 -2.46 15.03 0.68
C SER A 43 -2.28 16.12 -0.38
N LYS A 44 -1.10 16.20 -1.00
CA LYS A 44 -0.80 17.16 -2.08
C LYS A 44 -1.09 16.58 -3.46
N TRP A 45 -0.99 15.27 -3.64
CA TRP A 45 -1.36 14.59 -4.87
C TRP A 45 -2.84 14.82 -5.22
N LYS A 46 -3.12 14.94 -6.51
CA LYS A 46 -4.43 15.33 -7.04
C LYS A 46 -5.09 14.24 -7.85
N SER A 47 -4.32 13.27 -8.33
CA SER A 47 -4.84 12.23 -9.21
C SER A 47 -4.00 10.96 -9.17
N HIS A 48 -4.53 9.91 -9.81
CA HIS A 48 -3.79 8.69 -10.08
C HIS A 48 -2.46 8.92 -10.84
N LYS A 49 -2.33 10.03 -11.59
CA LYS A 49 -1.10 10.36 -12.32
C LYS A 49 0.06 10.74 -11.40
N ASP A 50 -0.23 11.33 -10.23
CA ASP A 50 0.81 11.68 -9.26
C ASP A 50 1.40 10.42 -8.61
N VAL A 51 0.53 9.46 -8.27
CA VAL A 51 0.92 8.14 -7.75
C VAL A 51 1.78 7.41 -8.79
N ALA A 52 1.34 7.37 -10.05
CA ALA A 52 2.09 6.75 -11.15
C ALA A 52 3.45 7.43 -11.37
N THR A 53 3.49 8.76 -11.32
CA THR A 53 4.74 9.54 -11.46
C THR A 53 5.73 9.19 -10.34
N TRP A 54 5.24 9.08 -9.10
CA TRP A 54 6.09 8.70 -7.99
C TRP A 54 6.63 7.28 -8.15
N LEU A 55 5.77 6.30 -8.47
CA LEU A 55 6.20 4.91 -8.71
C LEU A 55 7.23 4.83 -9.84
N ASN A 56 6.98 5.51 -10.97
CA ASN A 56 7.88 5.51 -12.11
C ASN A 56 9.28 6.07 -11.79
N ASN A 57 9.35 7.11 -10.96
CA ASN A 57 10.61 7.83 -10.72
C ASN A 57 11.40 7.29 -9.53
N ASN A 58 10.75 6.59 -8.60
CA ASN A 58 11.37 6.21 -7.32
C ASN A 58 11.35 4.71 -7.07
N PHE A 59 10.28 4.01 -7.45
CA PHE A 59 10.15 2.59 -7.13
C PHE A 59 11.12 1.75 -7.96
N SER A 60 11.82 0.83 -7.30
CA SER A 60 12.79 -0.05 -7.94
C SER A 60 12.49 -1.51 -7.62
N PHE A 61 12.54 -2.36 -8.65
CA PHE A 61 12.29 -3.79 -8.46
C PHE A 61 13.43 -4.47 -7.68
N ASP A 62 13.07 -5.09 -6.56
CA ASP A 62 13.96 -5.88 -5.70
C ASP A 62 13.78 -7.37 -5.97
N LYS A 63 14.72 -7.93 -6.73
CA LYS A 63 14.75 -9.36 -7.03
C LYS A 63 14.89 -10.23 -5.78
N ASN A 64 15.67 -9.80 -4.78
CA ASN A 64 15.88 -10.58 -3.56
C ASN A 64 14.59 -10.66 -2.74
N ARG A 65 13.87 -9.54 -2.63
CA ARG A 65 12.55 -9.50 -1.99
C ARG A 65 11.53 -10.35 -2.75
N GLN A 66 11.46 -10.25 -4.08
CA GLN A 66 10.59 -11.11 -4.89
C GLN A 66 10.87 -12.60 -4.63
N GLU A 67 12.13 -13.00 -4.52
CA GLU A 67 12.50 -14.39 -4.23
C GLU A 67 12.11 -14.84 -2.82
N GLN A 68 12.25 -13.97 -1.81
CA GLN A 68 11.76 -14.23 -0.45
C GLN A 68 10.24 -14.45 -0.44
N ILE A 69 9.51 -13.56 -1.11
CA ILE A 69 8.05 -13.66 -1.19
C ILE A 69 7.62 -14.89 -1.98
N ARG A 70 8.28 -15.20 -3.10
CA ARG A 70 8.01 -16.42 -3.87
C ARG A 70 8.14 -17.68 -3.01
N LYS A 71 9.19 -17.78 -2.19
CA LYS A 71 9.37 -18.91 -1.25
C LYS A 71 8.23 -18.99 -0.24
N LEU A 72 7.83 -17.85 0.33
CA LEU A 72 6.75 -17.78 1.31
C LEU A 72 5.40 -18.20 0.69
N LEU A 73 5.06 -17.66 -0.48
CA LEU A 73 3.82 -17.97 -1.19
C LEU A 73 3.75 -19.42 -1.65
N LYS A 74 4.90 -20.05 -1.97
CA LYS A 74 4.94 -21.49 -2.25
C LYS A 74 4.50 -22.33 -1.04
N MET A 75 4.76 -21.84 0.17
CA MET A 75 4.41 -22.54 1.41
C MET A 75 2.99 -22.21 1.89
N GLN A 76 2.54 -20.97 1.73
CA GLN A 76 1.32 -20.45 2.36
C GLN A 76 0.17 -20.15 1.38
N GLY A 77 0.43 -20.18 0.07
CA GLY A 77 -0.51 -19.73 -0.95
C GLY A 77 -0.61 -18.20 -1.05
N PRO A 78 -1.50 -17.68 -1.92
CA PRO A 78 -1.61 -16.25 -2.21
C PRO A 78 -2.11 -15.39 -1.05
N SER A 79 -2.80 -15.98 -0.06
CA SER A 79 -3.25 -15.28 1.15
C SER A 79 -2.10 -14.92 2.09
N GLY A 80 -0.93 -15.53 1.94
CA GLY A 80 0.29 -15.18 2.68
C GLY A 80 1.05 -13.97 2.14
N ILE A 81 0.45 -13.17 1.23
CA ILE A 81 1.14 -12.02 0.65
C ILE A 81 1.66 -11.06 1.74
N LEU A 82 2.96 -10.78 1.69
CA LEU A 82 3.61 -9.83 2.59
C LEU A 82 4.02 -8.60 1.79
N VAL A 83 3.46 -7.46 2.14
CA VAL A 83 3.66 -6.17 1.46
C VAL A 83 4.20 -5.13 2.42
N ARG A 84 4.98 -4.19 1.92
CA ARG A 84 5.47 -3.05 2.71
C ARG A 84 4.32 -2.12 3.06
N ASN A 85 4.41 -1.51 4.24
CA ASN A 85 3.61 -0.34 4.55
C ASN A 85 3.93 0.79 3.54
N PRO A 86 2.95 1.52 2.98
CA PRO A 86 3.20 2.59 2.03
C PRO A 86 4.12 3.69 2.53
N ALA A 87 4.05 4.06 3.81
CA ALA A 87 4.92 5.06 4.40
C ALA A 87 6.37 4.60 4.40
N SER A 88 6.65 3.36 4.83
CA SER A 88 8.01 2.81 4.78
C SER A 88 8.53 2.62 3.36
N LEU A 89 7.66 2.30 2.39
CA LEU A 89 8.05 2.25 0.97
C LEU A 89 8.39 3.65 0.44
N TYR A 90 7.73 4.70 0.94
CA TYR A 90 7.95 6.08 0.51
C TYR A 90 9.17 6.73 1.18
N GLU A 91 9.34 6.50 2.47
CA GLU A 91 10.29 7.25 3.32
C GLU A 91 11.63 6.52 3.44
N ASP A 92 11.59 5.19 3.60
CA ASP A 92 12.77 4.42 4.02
C ASP A 92 13.41 3.62 2.88
N ASN A 93 12.59 2.93 2.08
CA ASN A 93 13.09 1.98 1.10
C ASN A 93 12.15 1.86 -0.09
N HIS A 94 12.53 2.47 -1.20
CA HIS A 94 11.76 2.48 -2.45
C HIS A 94 11.88 1.18 -3.25
N ASN A 95 12.62 0.19 -2.73
CA ASN A 95 12.80 -1.11 -3.37
C ASN A 95 11.75 -2.13 -2.92
N GLY A 96 11.12 -2.79 -3.89
CA GLY A 96 10.05 -3.74 -3.62
C GLY A 96 9.77 -4.71 -4.76
N TYR A 97 8.74 -5.52 -4.59
CA TYR A 97 8.17 -6.34 -5.67
C TYR A 97 6.75 -5.85 -6.02
N CYS A 98 6.10 -6.49 -6.99
CA CYS A 98 4.79 -6.08 -7.48
C CYS A 98 3.75 -5.86 -6.38
N GLY A 99 3.68 -6.72 -5.37
CA GLY A 99 2.78 -6.55 -4.24
C GLY A 99 3.03 -5.27 -3.43
N ASP A 100 4.29 -4.83 -3.27
CA ASP A 100 4.56 -3.57 -2.56
C ASP A 100 4.07 -2.36 -3.34
N SER A 101 4.34 -2.35 -4.66
CA SER A 101 3.91 -1.26 -5.53
C SER A 101 2.38 -1.19 -5.65
N ALA A 102 1.70 -2.35 -5.73
CA ALA A 102 0.25 -2.43 -5.77
C ALA A 102 -0.37 -1.97 -4.43
N ASN A 103 0.20 -2.38 -3.29
CA ASN A 103 -0.27 -1.90 -1.98
C ASN A 103 -0.13 -0.38 -1.85
N PHE A 104 1.02 0.15 -2.27
CA PHE A 104 1.27 1.60 -2.29
C PHE A 104 0.23 2.33 -3.13
N ALA A 105 0.04 1.88 -4.37
CA ALA A 105 -0.95 2.44 -5.29
C ALA A 105 -2.36 2.42 -4.70
N ILE A 106 -2.84 1.26 -4.23
CA ILE A 106 -4.19 1.11 -3.65
C ILE A 106 -4.40 2.08 -2.48
N LYS A 107 -3.42 2.17 -1.57
CA LYS A 107 -3.54 3.01 -0.38
C LYS A 107 -3.44 4.50 -0.72
N SER A 108 -2.61 4.88 -1.68
CA SER A 108 -2.49 6.27 -2.12
C SER A 108 -3.73 6.71 -2.90
N LEU A 109 -4.18 5.92 -3.88
CA LEU A 109 -5.33 6.22 -4.71
C LEU A 109 -6.59 6.43 -3.87
N ASN A 110 -6.90 5.49 -2.95
CA ASN A 110 -8.09 5.59 -2.10
C ASN A 110 -7.98 6.70 -1.03
N LYS A 111 -6.77 7.21 -0.75
CA LYS A 111 -6.59 8.40 0.10
C LYS A 111 -6.81 9.69 -0.69
N ILE A 112 -6.38 9.74 -1.97
CA ILE A 112 -6.60 10.89 -2.85
C ILE A 112 -8.09 11.03 -3.17
N ASP A 113 -8.70 9.95 -3.61
CA ASP A 113 -10.11 9.91 -3.99
C ASP A 113 -10.68 8.50 -3.75
N PRO A 114 -11.55 8.32 -2.73
CA PRO A 114 -12.20 7.04 -2.48
C PRO A 114 -13.04 6.51 -3.65
N SER A 115 -13.48 7.38 -4.57
CA SER A 115 -14.23 6.97 -5.76
C SER A 115 -13.40 6.17 -6.75
N TYR A 116 -12.05 6.23 -6.64
CA TYR A 116 -11.17 5.36 -7.40
C TYR A 116 -11.36 3.88 -7.09
N ASN A 117 -11.96 3.52 -5.95
CA ASN A 117 -12.28 2.13 -5.61
C ASN A 117 -11.09 1.18 -5.91
N ALA A 118 -9.90 1.64 -5.53
CA ALA A 118 -8.66 0.96 -5.87
C ALA A 118 -8.56 -0.35 -5.09
N ARG A 119 -8.22 -1.44 -5.80
CA ARG A 119 -8.32 -2.81 -5.29
C ARG A 119 -7.28 -3.73 -5.89
N TRP A 120 -7.05 -4.83 -5.20
CA TRP A 120 -6.11 -5.86 -5.63
C TRP A 120 -6.64 -6.62 -6.84
N VAL A 121 -5.76 -6.84 -7.82
CA VAL A 121 -5.95 -7.84 -8.86
C VAL A 121 -4.74 -8.75 -8.87
N PHE A 122 -5.01 -10.05 -8.88
CA PHE A 122 -3.99 -11.08 -8.98
C PHE A 122 -4.04 -11.71 -10.37
N ILE A 123 -2.91 -11.65 -11.07
CA ILE A 123 -2.75 -12.13 -12.43
C ILE A 123 -2.04 -13.48 -12.37
N LEU A 124 -2.72 -14.51 -12.85
CA LEU A 124 -2.14 -15.82 -13.08
C LEU A 124 -1.41 -15.79 -14.42
N ASN A 125 -0.10 -15.98 -14.39
CA ASN A 125 0.70 -16.02 -15.61
C ASN A 125 0.58 -17.42 -16.23
N ASP A 126 -0.01 -17.51 -17.41
CA ASP A 126 -0.23 -18.74 -18.16
C ASP A 126 1.08 -19.41 -18.62
N LYS A 127 2.16 -18.63 -18.76
CA LYS A 127 3.53 -19.08 -19.09
C LYS A 127 4.35 -19.46 -17.85
N GLY A 128 3.71 -19.52 -16.68
CA GLY A 128 4.31 -19.91 -15.41
C GLY A 128 4.78 -18.73 -14.55
N PHE A 129 5.33 -19.03 -13.38
CA PHE A 129 5.71 -18.03 -12.37
C PHE A 129 6.67 -16.93 -12.91
N PRO A 130 6.61 -15.71 -12.34
CA PRO A 130 5.77 -15.32 -11.21
C PRO A 130 4.35 -14.89 -11.63
N ASN A 131 3.37 -15.32 -10.84
CA ASN A 131 2.09 -14.62 -10.78
C ASN A 131 2.32 -13.19 -10.27
N HIS A 132 1.42 -12.28 -10.62
CA HIS A 132 1.67 -10.85 -10.49
C HIS A 132 0.52 -10.16 -9.76
N TRP A 133 0.83 -9.18 -8.92
CA TRP A 133 -0.17 -8.37 -8.22
C TRP A 133 -0.13 -6.96 -8.76
N VAL A 134 -1.31 -6.43 -9.10
CA VAL A 134 -1.48 -5.06 -9.61
C VAL A 134 -2.60 -4.35 -8.86
N ALA A 135 -2.61 -3.03 -8.95
CA ALA A 135 -3.71 -2.21 -8.46
C ALA A 135 -4.67 -1.91 -9.61
N ALA A 136 -5.92 -2.36 -9.49
CA ALA A 136 -7.01 -1.88 -10.34
C ALA A 136 -7.67 -0.68 -9.69
N PHE A 137 -8.12 0.29 -10.48
CA PHE A 137 -8.90 1.42 -9.99
C PHE A 137 -9.87 1.91 -11.06
N ASP A 138 -10.94 2.55 -10.62
CA ASP A 138 -11.99 3.09 -11.46
C ASP A 138 -11.72 4.59 -11.66
N HIS A 139 -11.82 5.11 -12.88
CA HIS A 139 -11.70 6.53 -13.18
C HIS A 139 -12.55 6.84 -14.42
N ASP A 140 -13.37 7.89 -14.33
CA ASP A 140 -14.29 8.31 -15.42
C ASP A 140 -15.17 7.16 -15.95
N GLY A 141 -15.64 6.29 -15.06
CA GLY A 141 -16.48 5.14 -15.41
C GLY A 141 -15.74 4.01 -16.15
N LYS A 142 -14.41 4.04 -16.15
CA LYS A 142 -13.54 3.02 -16.77
C LYS A 142 -12.61 2.40 -15.75
N LEU A 143 -12.19 1.17 -16.03
CA LEU A 143 -11.19 0.45 -15.27
C LEU A 143 -9.78 0.81 -15.77
N TYR A 144 -8.87 1.03 -14.85
CA TYR A 144 -7.45 1.21 -15.11
C TYR A 144 -6.63 0.25 -14.24
N ILE A 145 -5.45 -0.12 -14.73
CA ILE A 145 -4.51 -0.98 -14.02
C ILE A 145 -3.21 -0.23 -13.82
N MET A 146 -2.75 -0.10 -12.57
CA MET A 146 -1.44 0.42 -12.23
C MET A 146 -0.52 -0.78 -11.95
N ASP A 147 0.38 -1.04 -12.90
CA ASP A 147 1.28 -2.20 -12.93
C ASP A 147 2.73 -1.73 -12.80
N TYR A 148 3.35 -2.03 -11.65
CA TYR A 148 4.74 -1.72 -11.37
C TYR A 148 5.40 -2.89 -10.63
N GLY A 149 6.72 -2.79 -10.45
CA GLY A 149 7.48 -3.83 -9.75
C GLY A 149 7.56 -5.13 -10.52
N THR A 150 7.62 -5.00 -11.85
CA THR A 150 8.00 -6.08 -12.75
C THR A 150 9.53 -6.18 -12.81
N GLY A 151 10.04 -7.40 -13.01
CA GLY A 151 11.48 -7.57 -13.24
C GLY A 151 11.89 -7.02 -14.61
N ARG A 152 13.19 -6.78 -14.81
CA ARG A 152 13.78 -6.18 -16.04
C ARG A 152 13.23 -6.73 -17.38
N LYS A 153 12.90 -8.03 -17.46
CA LYS A 153 12.32 -8.65 -18.67
C LYS A 153 10.97 -8.03 -19.08
N TRP A 154 10.25 -7.50 -18.10
CA TRP A 154 8.86 -7.05 -18.17
C TRP A 154 8.73 -5.55 -17.91
N GLU A 155 9.86 -4.84 -17.87
CA GLU A 155 9.91 -3.41 -17.54
C GLU A 155 9.09 -2.55 -18.51
N GLN A 156 9.04 -2.93 -19.79
CA GLN A 156 8.24 -2.27 -20.82
C GLN A 156 6.73 -2.34 -20.57
N MET A 157 6.28 -3.26 -19.71
CA MET A 157 4.87 -3.39 -19.33
C MET A 157 4.53 -2.57 -18.08
N GLN A 158 5.49 -1.88 -17.45
CA GLN A 158 5.17 -1.05 -16.29
C GLN A 158 4.43 0.21 -16.71
N GLY A 159 3.44 0.61 -15.92
CA GLY A 159 2.73 1.86 -16.11
C GLY A 159 1.28 1.82 -15.65
N VAL A 160 0.50 2.76 -16.18
CA VAL A 160 -0.94 2.80 -16.03
C VAL A 160 -1.57 2.38 -17.36
N HIS A 161 -2.40 1.33 -17.32
CA HIS A 161 -3.06 0.74 -18.46
C HIS A 161 -4.57 0.97 -18.41
N GLY A 162 -5.20 0.96 -19.58
CA GLY A 162 -6.61 1.32 -19.78
C GLY A 162 -6.75 2.58 -20.64
N PRO A 163 -7.94 3.18 -20.71
CA PRO A 163 -9.17 2.75 -20.05
C PRO A 163 -9.70 1.41 -20.58
N TYR A 164 -10.25 0.60 -19.67
CA TYR A 164 -10.93 -0.66 -19.99
C TYR A 164 -12.39 -0.64 -19.52
N ASN A 165 -13.24 -1.47 -20.12
CA ASN A 165 -14.60 -1.71 -19.61
C ASN A 165 -14.62 -2.78 -18.52
N SER A 166 -13.70 -3.75 -18.56
CA SER A 166 -13.59 -4.83 -17.60
C SER A 166 -12.15 -5.36 -17.54
N LEU A 167 -11.88 -6.24 -16.57
CA LEU A 167 -10.57 -6.88 -16.44
C LEU A 167 -10.23 -7.80 -17.62
N ASP A 168 -11.22 -8.29 -18.36
CA ASP A 168 -11.02 -9.23 -19.48
C ASP A 168 -10.32 -8.58 -20.70
N GLU A 169 -10.30 -7.24 -20.73
CA GLU A 169 -9.60 -6.44 -21.74
C GLU A 169 -8.11 -6.27 -21.41
N TYR A 170 -7.69 -6.55 -20.17
CA TYR A 170 -6.29 -6.53 -19.78
C TYR A 170 -5.64 -7.89 -20.06
N ARG A 171 -4.73 -7.95 -21.05
CA ARG A 171 -4.13 -9.18 -21.58
C ARG A 171 -2.63 -9.09 -21.76
#